data_AF-A0A4C1YJ13-F1
#
_entry.id   AF-A0A4C1YJ13-F1
#
_cell.length_a   1.000
_cell.length_b   1.000
_cell.length_c   1.000
_cell.angle_alpha   90.00
_cell.angle_beta   90.00
_cell.angle_gamma   90.00
#
_symmetry.space_group_name_H-M   'P 1'
#
loop_
_entity.id
_entity.type
_entity.pdbx_description
1 polymer ?
#
loop_
_entity_poly.entity_id
_entity_poly.type
_entity_poly.pdbx_seq_one_letter_code
_entity_poly.pdbx_strand_id
1 'polypeptide(L)'
;MGQNSYSTNQTTGRQKTYHFKGNRRRKILHLTVKKPDSNILECIPNIDKFSKWSKLIRSTACVLQFIRLCRKNGEKVNYKRTKRKPEKDPSWKKSNKKPYNRTSNKLEIRKNNEVETLSIDIDLLYDAEKLLQKAWQQQSFPQEISDLRNGKTISTRSRLYKLSIEMHDNIMRIKPE
;
A
#
# COMPACT_ATOMS: atom_id res chain seq x y z
N MET A 1 18.52 -42.63 -17.65
CA MET A 1 18.32 -42.36 -16.21
C MET A 1 19.02 -41.05 -15.87
N GLY A 2 18.39 -39.90 -16.16
CA GLY A 2 18.95 -38.58 -15.87
C GLY A 2 18.47 -38.09 -14.51
N GLN A 3 19.38 -38.02 -13.53
CA GLN A 3 19.10 -37.48 -12.20
C GLN A 3 19.18 -35.95 -12.28
N ASN A 4 18.02 -35.29 -12.14
CA ASN A 4 17.91 -33.83 -12.05
C ASN A 4 18.46 -33.35 -10.70
N SER A 5 19.50 -32.51 -10.76
CA SER A 5 20.03 -31.77 -9.62
C SER A 5 19.13 -30.57 -9.31
N TYR A 6 18.43 -30.62 -8.18
CA TYR A 6 17.68 -29.47 -7.66
C TYR A 6 18.66 -28.39 -7.16
N SER A 7 18.72 -27.27 -7.87
CA SER A 7 19.42 -26.06 -7.42
C SER A 7 18.59 -25.34 -6.36
N THR A 8 19.06 -25.38 -5.11
CA THR A 8 18.51 -24.61 -4.00
C THR A 8 19.10 -23.20 -4.03
N ASN A 9 18.33 -22.23 -4.52
CA ASN A 9 18.70 -20.82 -4.48
C ASN A 9 18.60 -20.29 -3.03
N GLN A 10 19.68 -20.41 -2.27
CA GLN A 10 19.85 -19.74 -0.98
C GLN A 10 20.05 -18.24 -1.25
N THR A 11 19.02 -17.43 -1.01
CA THR A 11 19.15 -15.97 -1.07
C THR A 11 19.82 -15.50 0.23
N THR A 12 21.09 -15.11 0.16
CA THR A 12 21.87 -14.59 1.28
C THR A 12 21.34 -13.21 1.70
N GLY A 13 20.32 -13.21 2.55
CA GLY A 13 19.83 -12.01 3.22
C GLY A 13 20.90 -11.48 4.18
N ARG A 14 21.66 -10.48 3.76
CA ARG A 14 22.62 -9.77 4.63
C ARG A 14 21.86 -9.08 5.77
N GLN A 15 21.77 -9.73 6.94
CA GLN A 15 21.27 -9.10 8.16
C GLN A 15 22.23 -7.98 8.57
N LYS A 16 21.85 -6.72 8.37
CA LYS A 16 22.56 -5.58 8.94
C LYS A 16 22.06 -5.37 10.37
N THR A 17 22.92 -5.66 11.34
CA THR A 17 22.73 -5.29 12.75
C THR A 17 22.99 -3.80 12.93
N TYR A 18 22.01 -3.07 13.46
CA TYR A 18 22.15 -1.67 13.84
C TYR A 18 22.14 -1.55 15.36
N HIS A 19 23.24 -1.07 15.95
CA HIS A 19 23.27 -0.71 17.37
C HIS A 19 22.94 0.78 17.52
N PHE A 20 21.73 1.09 18.00
CA PHE A 20 21.30 2.46 18.28
C PHE A 20 21.46 2.77 19.78
N LYS A 21 22.37 3.68 20.12
CA LYS A 21 22.46 4.24 21.48
C LYS A 21 21.36 5.30 21.68
N GLY A 22 20.39 5.01 22.54
CA GLY A 22 19.41 5.99 23.04
C GLY A 22 18.09 5.37 23.49
N ASN A 23 17.63 5.71 24.70
CA ASN A 23 16.38 5.23 25.35
C ASN A 23 15.07 5.73 24.69
N ARG A 24 15.00 5.79 23.36
CA ARG A 24 13.74 5.99 22.63
C ARG A 24 13.50 4.75 21.81
N ARG A 25 12.56 3.91 22.26
CA ARG A 25 12.09 2.72 21.54
C ARG A 25 11.48 3.14 20.20
N ARG A 26 12.30 3.28 19.17
CA ARG A 26 11.83 3.38 17.78
C ARG A 26 11.62 1.97 17.27
N LYS A 27 10.36 1.56 17.09
CA LYS A 27 10.03 0.30 16.41
C LYS A 27 10.36 0.48 14.92
N ILE A 28 11.43 -0.16 14.46
CA ILE A 28 11.74 -0.25 13.03
C ILE A 28 10.90 -1.40 12.48
N LEU A 29 9.86 -1.08 11.71
CA LEU A 29 9.07 -2.08 11.00
C LEU A 29 9.80 -2.42 9.70
N HIS A 30 10.39 -3.61 9.62
CA HIS A 30 10.89 -4.15 8.38
C HIS A 30 9.69 -4.58 7.52
N LEU A 31 9.37 -3.82 6.48
CA LEU A 31 8.36 -4.18 5.50
C LEU A 31 9.03 -4.98 4.37
N THR A 32 8.78 -6.28 4.33
CA THR A 32 9.16 -7.13 3.20
C THR A 32 8.19 -6.84 2.06
N VAL A 33 8.66 -6.13 1.03
CA VAL A 33 7.86 -5.87 -0.18
C VAL A 33 7.58 -7.20 -0.87
N LYS A 34 6.30 -7.59 -0.96
CA LYS A 34 5.89 -8.78 -1.71
C LYS A 34 6.10 -8.53 -3.21
N LYS A 35 6.37 -9.59 -3.98
CA LYS A 35 6.58 -9.55 -5.44
C LYS A 35 5.34 -8.97 -6.15
N PRO A 36 5.49 -8.35 -7.34
CA PRO A 36 4.38 -7.73 -8.08
C PRO A 36 3.26 -8.70 -8.48
N ASP A 37 3.54 -10.01 -8.47
CA ASP A 37 2.58 -11.08 -8.78
C ASP A 37 1.76 -11.54 -7.56
N SER A 38 1.84 -10.82 -6.43
CA SER A 38 1.08 -11.15 -5.22
C SER A 38 -0.42 -11.11 -5.50
N ASN A 39 -1.15 -12.08 -4.93
CA ASN A 39 -2.60 -12.17 -5.04
C ASN A 39 -3.25 -10.84 -4.61
N ILE A 40 -4.17 -10.32 -5.42
CA ILE A 40 -4.83 -9.02 -5.19
C ILE A 40 -5.45 -8.97 -3.78
N LEU A 41 -5.98 -10.09 -3.28
CA LEU A 41 -6.58 -10.20 -1.95
C LEU A 41 -5.59 -9.92 -0.80
N GLU A 42 -4.31 -10.25 -0.96
CA GLU A 42 -3.29 -9.97 0.06
C GLU A 42 -3.01 -8.47 0.19
N CYS A 43 -3.29 -7.70 -0.86
CA CYS A 43 -3.03 -6.27 -0.94
C CYS A 43 -4.21 -5.41 -0.46
N ILE A 44 -5.38 -6.01 -0.24
CA ILE A 44 -6.63 -5.34 0.14
C ILE A 44 -6.82 -5.42 1.67
N PRO A 45 -7.48 -4.43 2.30
CA PRO A 45 -7.87 -4.53 3.70
C PRO A 45 -8.73 -5.77 4.00
N ASN A 46 -8.46 -6.47 5.11
CA ASN A 46 -9.24 -7.65 5.50
C ASN A 46 -10.71 -7.29 5.76
N ILE A 47 -11.64 -7.97 5.08
CA ILE A 47 -13.09 -7.77 5.15
C ILE A 47 -13.67 -7.98 6.55
N ASP A 48 -13.19 -8.98 7.29
CA ASP A 48 -13.75 -9.35 8.61
C ASP A 48 -13.59 -8.24 9.64
N LYS A 49 -12.70 -7.28 9.37
CA LYS A 49 -12.48 -6.10 10.23
C LYS A 49 -13.53 -5.02 10.03
N PHE A 50 -14.38 -5.12 9.02
CA PHE A 50 -15.33 -4.06 8.65
C PHE A 50 -16.77 -4.51 8.86
N SER A 51 -17.52 -3.71 9.63
CA SER A 51 -18.94 -3.97 9.89
C SER A 51 -19.86 -3.57 8.73
N LYS A 52 -19.37 -2.79 7.77
CA LYS A 52 -20.15 -2.28 6.63
C LYS A 52 -19.30 -2.28 5.38
N TRP A 53 -19.88 -2.70 4.26
CA TRP A 53 -19.25 -2.66 2.93
C TRP A 53 -18.70 -1.27 2.58
N SER A 54 -19.48 -0.22 2.87
CA SER A 54 -19.06 1.17 2.63
C SER A 54 -17.79 1.57 3.39
N LYS A 55 -17.54 1.01 4.59
CA LYS A 55 -16.30 1.26 5.34
C LYS A 55 -15.10 0.57 4.69
N LEU A 56 -15.29 -0.62 4.11
CA LEU A 56 -14.26 -1.33 3.37
C LEU A 56 -13.90 -0.59 2.07
N ILE A 57 -14.90 -0.13 1.30
CA ILE A 57 -14.66 0.70 0.10
C ILE A 57 -13.88 1.95 0.48
N ARG A 58 -14.35 2.72 1.47
CA ARG A 58 -13.67 3.96 1.90
C ARG A 58 -12.24 3.70 2.35
N SER A 59 -12.02 2.64 3.11
CA SER A 59 -10.67 2.29 3.58
C SER A 59 -9.75 1.91 2.43
N THR A 60 -10.26 1.17 1.44
CA THR A 60 -9.53 0.82 0.22
C THR A 60 -9.25 2.06 -0.62
N ALA A 61 -10.21 2.96 -0.77
CA ALA A 61 -10.06 4.24 -1.48
C ALA A 61 -9.02 5.14 -0.81
N CYS A 62 -8.97 5.21 0.53
CA CYS A 62 -7.91 5.93 1.26
C CYS A 62 -6.52 5.37 0.93
N VAL A 63 -6.37 4.04 0.84
CA VAL A 63 -5.10 3.41 0.45
C VAL A 63 -4.75 3.76 -0.99
N LEU A 64 -5.71 3.73 -1.92
CA LEU A 64 -5.50 4.15 -3.30
C LEU A 64 -5.11 5.63 -3.40
N GLN A 65 -5.76 6.51 -2.62
CA GLN A 65 -5.43 7.92 -2.52
C GLN A 65 -3.98 8.11 -2.04
N PHE A 66 -3.61 7.41 -0.98
CA PHE A 66 -2.25 7.42 -0.44
C PHE A 66 -1.23 6.97 -1.48
N ILE A 67 -1.48 5.86 -2.17
CA ILE A 67 -0.61 5.36 -3.24
C ILE A 67 -0.48 6.40 -4.36
N ARG A 68 -1.58 7.05 -4.78
CA ARG A 68 -1.57 8.10 -5.81
C ARG A 68 -0.72 9.29 -5.38
N LEU A 69 -0.82 9.72 -4.12
CA LEU A 69 0.00 10.78 -3.54
C LEU A 69 1.49 10.40 -3.48
N CYS A 70 1.80 9.17 -3.04
CA CYS A 70 3.17 8.68 -3.00
C CYS A 70 3.81 8.56 -4.38
N ARG A 71 3.06 8.13 -5.40
CA ARG A 71 3.54 8.01 -6.79
C ARG A 71 3.82 9.37 -7.42
N LYS A 72 2.98 10.39 -7.15
CA LYS A 72 3.20 11.76 -7.63
C LYS A 72 4.49 12.37 -7.06
N ASN A 73 4.85 12.02 -5.83
CA ASN A 73 6.02 12.56 -5.14
C ASN A 73 7.30 11.72 -5.36
N GLY A 74 7.39 10.97 -6.46
CA GLY A 74 8.58 10.22 -6.86
C GLY A 74 9.79 11.10 -7.22
N GLU A 75 9.69 12.42 -7.06
CA GLU A 75 10.83 13.32 -7.18
C GLU A 75 11.91 12.93 -6.18
N LYS A 76 13.13 12.71 -6.69
CA LYS A 76 14.31 12.51 -5.85
C LYS A 76 14.43 13.73 -4.95
N VAL A 77 14.28 13.53 -3.63
CA VAL A 77 14.74 14.51 -2.65
C VAL A 77 16.24 14.63 -2.85
N ASN A 78 16.66 15.61 -3.65
CA ASN A 78 18.05 16.02 -3.72
C ASN A 78 18.41 16.44 -2.30
N TYR A 79 19.21 15.62 -1.60
CA TYR A 79 19.67 15.86 -0.24
C TYR A 79 20.62 17.07 -0.21
N LYS A 80 20.13 18.27 -0.55
CA LYS A 80 20.93 19.50 -0.48
C LYS A 80 21.28 19.87 0.97
N ARG A 81 20.71 19.18 1.97
CA ARG A 81 20.80 19.58 3.38
C ARG A 81 22.18 19.36 4.02
N THR A 82 23.09 18.57 3.46
CA THR A 82 24.44 18.39 4.04
C THR A 82 25.54 18.10 3.00
N LYS A 83 25.64 18.90 1.93
CA LYS A 83 26.93 18.94 1.21
C LYS A 83 27.78 20.00 1.90
N ARG A 84 28.74 19.55 2.73
CA ARG A 84 29.71 20.44 3.40
C ARG A 84 30.41 21.28 2.33
N LYS A 85 30.32 22.61 2.43
CA LYS A 85 31.08 23.54 1.59
C LYS A 85 32.31 23.98 2.39
N PRO A 86 33.49 23.37 2.18
CA PRO A 86 34.68 23.64 3.00
C PRO A 86 35.13 25.11 2.93
N GLU A 87 34.90 25.79 1.80
CA GLU A 87 35.22 27.22 1.63
C GLU A 87 34.32 28.17 2.44
N LYS A 88 33.09 27.77 2.80
CA LYS A 88 32.12 28.66 3.48
C LYS A 88 31.98 28.44 4.98
N ASP A 89 32.48 27.32 5.50
CA ASP A 89 32.42 27.00 6.94
C ASP A 89 33.84 27.04 7.54
N PRO A 90 34.42 28.22 7.80
CA PRO A 90 35.67 28.31 8.54
C PRO A 90 35.41 27.88 9.99
N SER A 91 35.80 26.64 10.29
CA SER A 91 36.16 26.13 11.62
C SER A 91 35.29 26.55 12.82
N TRP A 92 33.96 26.66 12.67
CA TRP A 92 33.06 27.03 13.78
C TRP A 92 33.19 26.02 14.93
N LYS A 93 34.10 26.29 15.87
CA LYS A 93 34.24 25.55 17.11
C LYS A 93 32.97 25.76 17.91
N LYS A 94 32.37 24.68 18.40
CA LYS A 94 31.18 24.73 19.26
C LYS A 94 31.48 25.66 20.43
N SER A 95 30.82 26.83 20.49
CA SER A 95 30.96 27.71 21.63
C SER A 95 30.28 27.06 22.82
N ASN A 96 31.03 26.81 23.91
CA ASN A 96 30.49 26.39 25.20
C ASN A 96 29.69 27.54 25.83
N LYS A 97 28.52 27.88 25.30
CA LYS A 97 27.59 28.80 25.96
C LYS A 97 26.70 27.98 26.89
N LYS A 98 26.67 28.37 28.18
CA LYS A 98 25.83 27.79 29.24
C LYS A 98 24.35 27.76 28.81
N PRO A 99 23.56 26.76 29.25
CA PRO A 99 22.16 26.66 28.85
C PRO A 99 21.37 27.84 29.43
N TYR A 100 20.73 28.60 28.54
CA TYR A 100 19.71 29.58 28.90
C TYR A 100 18.49 28.87 29.49
N ASN A 101 18.01 29.33 30.64
CA ASN A 101 16.81 28.82 31.30
C ASN A 101 15.61 29.01 30.35
N ARG A 102 15.10 27.90 29.80
CA ARG A 102 13.80 27.91 29.10
C ARG A 102 12.71 28.15 30.13
N THR A 103 12.17 29.36 30.17
CA THR A 103 10.79 29.55 30.59
C THR A 103 9.94 28.60 29.75
N SER A 104 9.33 27.61 30.40
CA SER A 104 8.44 26.67 29.76
C SER A 104 7.20 27.44 29.33
N ASN A 105 7.19 27.94 28.10
CA ASN A 105 5.95 28.31 27.43
C ASN A 105 5.10 27.03 27.44
N LYS A 106 4.12 27.02 28.34
CA LYS A 106 3.03 26.07 28.40
C LYS A 106 2.55 25.92 26.96
N LEU A 107 2.78 24.74 26.37
CA LEU A 107 2.23 24.41 25.06
C LEU A 107 0.73 24.60 25.22
N GLU A 108 0.20 25.69 24.69
CA GLU A 108 -1.23 25.83 24.52
C GLU A 108 -1.65 24.59 23.74
N ILE A 109 -2.43 23.74 24.40
CA ILE A 109 -3.08 22.59 23.79
C ILE A 109 -3.85 23.21 22.63
N ARG A 110 -3.36 23.00 21.40
CA ARG A 110 -3.99 23.51 20.19
C ARG A 110 -5.44 23.09 20.29
N LYS A 111 -6.33 24.07 20.49
CA LYS A 111 -7.79 23.86 20.46
C LYS A 111 -8.06 23.10 19.17
N ASN A 112 -8.75 21.98 19.31
CA ASN A 112 -9.12 21.04 18.25
C ASN A 112 -9.14 21.75 16.89
N ASN A 113 -8.06 21.59 16.12
CA ASN A 113 -8.13 21.93 14.71
C ASN A 113 -9.29 21.08 14.20
N GLU A 114 -10.35 21.73 13.70
CA GLU A 114 -11.37 21.06 12.92
C GLU A 114 -10.60 20.18 11.94
N VAL A 115 -10.65 18.87 12.17
CA VAL A 115 -9.90 17.93 11.33
C VAL A 115 -10.63 17.99 10.01
N GLU A 116 -10.14 18.85 9.10
CA GLU A 116 -10.60 18.88 7.73
C GLU A 116 -10.44 17.46 7.21
N THR A 117 -11.55 16.72 7.16
CA THR A 117 -11.54 15.39 6.61
C THR A 117 -11.28 15.59 5.13
N LEU A 118 -10.08 15.23 4.68
CA LEU A 118 -9.75 15.28 3.26
C LEU A 118 -10.83 14.50 2.52
N SER A 119 -11.58 15.22 1.69
CA SER A 119 -12.64 14.62 0.89
C SER A 119 -11.99 13.56 -0.01
N ILE A 120 -12.55 12.36 0.00
CA ILE A 120 -12.11 11.28 -0.88
C ILE A 120 -12.77 11.51 -2.23
N ASP A 121 -11.95 11.54 -3.28
CA ASP A 121 -12.39 11.65 -4.66
C ASP A 121 -13.38 10.53 -5.02
N ILE A 122 -14.44 10.84 -5.77
CA ILE A 122 -15.48 9.88 -6.14
C ILE A 122 -14.89 8.79 -7.04
N ASP A 123 -13.98 9.17 -7.94
CA ASP A 123 -13.28 8.24 -8.82
C ASP A 123 -12.51 7.18 -8.02
N LEU A 124 -11.89 7.58 -6.91
CA LEU A 124 -11.16 6.66 -6.03
C LEU A 124 -12.08 5.70 -5.29
N LEU A 125 -13.31 6.12 -4.96
CA LEU A 125 -14.32 5.23 -4.38
C LEU A 125 -14.78 4.20 -5.42
N TYR A 126 -15.00 4.64 -6.66
CA TYR A 126 -15.39 3.76 -7.76
C TYR A 126 -14.29 2.74 -8.11
N ASP A 127 -13.04 3.20 -8.19
CA ASP A 127 -11.88 2.34 -8.41
C ASP A 127 -11.70 1.33 -7.27
N ALA A 128 -11.91 1.76 -6.02
CA ALA A 128 -11.84 0.88 -4.86
C ALA A 128 -12.92 -0.21 -4.92
N GLU A 129 -14.15 0.14 -5.27
CA GLU A 129 -15.23 -0.83 -5.44
C GLU A 129 -14.92 -1.83 -6.56
N LYS A 130 -14.51 -1.35 -7.73
CA LYS A 130 -14.10 -2.20 -8.87
C LYS A 130 -12.99 -3.18 -8.48
N LEU A 131 -11.98 -2.68 -7.77
CA LEU A 131 -10.84 -3.47 -7.32
C LEU A 131 -11.27 -4.59 -6.35
N LEU A 132 -12.17 -4.27 -5.42
CA LEU A 132 -12.73 -5.26 -4.49
C LEU A 132 -13.56 -6.31 -5.23
N GLN A 133 -14.48 -5.89 -6.11
CA GLN A 133 -15.30 -6.81 -6.91
C GLN A 133 -14.44 -7.79 -7.71
N LYS A 134 -13.41 -7.27 -8.38
CA LYS A 134 -12.45 -8.09 -9.14
C LYS A 134 -11.77 -9.14 -8.25
N ALA A 135 -11.32 -8.75 -7.05
CA ALA A 135 -10.63 -9.64 -6.14
C ALA A 135 -11.55 -10.79 -5.67
N TRP A 136 -12.80 -10.48 -5.32
CA TRP A 136 -13.78 -11.49 -4.91
C TRP A 136 -14.21 -12.41 -6.04
N GLN A 137 -14.46 -11.86 -7.23
CA GLN A 137 -14.79 -12.67 -8.40
C GLN A 137 -13.65 -13.62 -8.75
N GLN A 138 -12.40 -13.16 -8.68
CA GLN A 138 -11.23 -13.99 -8.90
C GLN A 138 -11.10 -15.13 -7.88
N GLN A 139 -11.53 -14.89 -6.63
CA GLN A 139 -11.56 -15.93 -5.60
C GLN A 139 -12.67 -16.95 -5.82
N SER A 140 -13.88 -16.49 -6.17
CA SER A 140 -15.06 -17.34 -6.26
C SER A 140 -15.18 -18.09 -7.57
N PHE A 141 -14.74 -17.50 -8.68
CA PHE A 141 -14.98 -18.01 -10.04
C PHE A 141 -13.71 -17.96 -10.91
N PRO A 142 -12.59 -18.56 -10.47
CA PRO A 142 -11.32 -18.47 -11.19
C PRO A 142 -11.39 -19.15 -12.57
N GLN A 143 -12.12 -20.26 -12.67
CA GLN A 143 -12.24 -21.04 -13.90
C GLN A 143 -13.10 -20.29 -14.92
N GLU A 144 -14.26 -19.78 -14.50
CA GLU A 144 -15.17 -19.04 -15.37
C GLU A 144 -14.53 -17.75 -15.89
N ILE A 145 -13.76 -17.05 -15.06
CA ILE A 145 -12.99 -15.88 -15.51
C ILE A 145 -11.96 -16.29 -16.57
N SER A 146 -11.27 -17.42 -16.40
CA SER A 146 -10.32 -17.93 -17.39
C SER A 146 -11.03 -18.29 -18.69
N ASP A 147 -12.15 -19.00 -18.62
CA ASP A 147 -12.93 -19.41 -19.79
C ASP A 147 -13.45 -18.19 -20.55
N LEU A 148 -14.05 -17.21 -19.86
CA LEU A 148 -14.53 -15.97 -20.46
C LEU A 148 -13.40 -15.14 -21.10
N ARG A 149 -12.22 -15.07 -20.45
CA ARG A 149 -11.05 -14.38 -21.04
C ARG A 149 -10.53 -15.06 -22.30
N ASN A 150 -10.68 -16.37 -22.39
CA ASN A 150 -10.28 -17.17 -23.55
C ASN A 150 -11.39 -17.29 -24.61
N GLY A 151 -12.50 -16.55 -24.46
CA GLY A 151 -13.64 -16.61 -25.39
C GLY A 151 -14.42 -17.93 -25.35
N LYS A 152 -14.21 -18.75 -24.32
CA LYS A 152 -14.94 -20.00 -24.11
C LYS A 152 -16.26 -19.72 -23.39
N THR A 153 -17.27 -20.54 -23.69
CA THR A 153 -18.55 -20.52 -22.98
C THR A 153 -18.37 -21.02 -21.54
N ILE A 154 -19.16 -20.48 -20.62
CA ILE A 154 -19.19 -20.93 -19.22
C ILE A 154 -19.60 -22.41 -19.17
N SER A 155 -18.95 -23.17 -18.29
CA SER A 155 -19.28 -24.59 -18.06
C SER A 155 -20.73 -24.77 -17.59
N THR A 156 -21.42 -25.77 -18.14
CA THR A 156 -22.79 -26.15 -17.76
C THR A 156 -22.94 -26.53 -16.28
N ARG A 157 -21.83 -26.93 -15.64
CA ARG A 157 -21.79 -27.25 -14.21
C ARG A 157 -21.68 -26.01 -13.32
N SER A 158 -21.36 -24.85 -13.89
CA SER A 158 -21.27 -23.62 -13.12
C SER A 158 -22.66 -23.09 -12.79
N ARG A 159 -22.80 -22.53 -11.58
CA ARG A 159 -24.02 -21.81 -11.16
C ARG A 159 -24.30 -20.59 -12.04
N LEU A 160 -23.25 -20.09 -12.71
CA LEU A 160 -23.27 -18.95 -13.59
C LEU A 160 -23.80 -19.28 -14.99
N TYR A 161 -23.91 -20.55 -15.37
CA TYR A 161 -24.35 -20.96 -16.72
C TYR A 161 -25.75 -20.45 -17.10
N LYS A 162 -26.66 -20.37 -16.12
CA LYS A 162 -28.03 -19.90 -16.34
C LYS A 162 -28.13 -18.39 -16.54
N LEU A 163 -27.05 -17.66 -16.26
CA LEU A 163 -27.02 -16.21 -16.34
C LEU A 163 -26.28 -15.78 -17.60
N SER A 164 -26.85 -14.81 -18.31
CA SER A 164 -26.19 -14.15 -19.44
C SER A 164 -25.04 -13.27 -18.92
N ILE A 165 -23.86 -13.86 -18.73
CA ILE A 165 -22.70 -13.17 -18.16
C ILE A 165 -21.78 -12.68 -19.27
N GLU A 166 -21.28 -11.47 -19.10
CA GLU A 166 -20.24 -10.87 -19.92
C GLU A 166 -19.08 -10.36 -19.07
N MET A 167 -17.93 -10.20 -19.71
CA MET A 167 -16.76 -9.61 -19.09
C MET A 167 -16.70 -8.12 -19.48
N HIS A 168 -16.80 -7.23 -18.50
CA HIS A 168 -16.67 -5.78 -18.70
C HIS A 168 -15.63 -5.21 -17.73
N ASP A 169 -14.65 -4.45 -18.21
CA ASP A 169 -13.55 -3.91 -17.40
C ASP A 169 -12.79 -4.97 -16.54
N ASN A 170 -12.67 -6.21 -17.04
CA ASN A 170 -12.14 -7.36 -16.29
C ASN A 170 -12.96 -7.76 -15.05
N ILE A 171 -14.24 -7.39 -15.01
CA ILE A 171 -15.21 -7.76 -13.99
C ILE A 171 -16.37 -8.47 -14.71
N MET A 172 -16.80 -9.61 -14.19
CA MET A 172 -17.99 -10.30 -14.69
C MET A 172 -19.24 -9.49 -14.34
N ARG A 173 -20.09 -9.26 -15.32
CA ARG A 173 -21.39 -8.59 -15.17
C ARG A 173 -22.48 -9.44 -15.79
N ILE A 174 -23.69 -9.30 -15.27
CA ILE A 174 -24.88 -9.86 -15.89
C ILE A 174 -25.33 -8.87 -16.95
N LYS A 175 -25.58 -9.35 -18.16
CA LYS A 175 -26.13 -8.53 -19.24
C LYS A 175 -27.52 -8.03 -18.81
N PRO A 176 -27.78 -6.72 -18.86
CA PRO A 176 -29.16 -6.25 -18.80
C PRO A 176 -29.90 -6.78 -20.04
N GLU A 177 -31.10 -7.32 -19.82
CA GLU A 177 -32.01 -7.73 -20.91
C GLU A 177 -32.47 -6.55 -21.75
#